data_AF-A0A7M3XZA5-F1
#
_entry.id   AF-A0A7M3XZA5-F1
#
_cell.length_a   1.000
_cell.length_b   1.000
_cell.length_c   1.000
_cell.angle_alpha   90.00
_cell.angle_beta   90.00
_cell.angle_gamma   90.00
#
_symmetry.space_group_name_H-M   'P 1'
#
loop_
_entity.id
_entity.type
_entity.pdbx_description
1 polymer ?
#
loop_
_entity_poly.entity_id
_entity_poly.type
_entity_poly.pdbx_seq_one_letter_code
_entity_poly.pdbx_strand_id
1 'polypeptide(L)'
;MRRSQSTLLITLAVVAGLLFMSQFPALSPVASNNPNEATGESPPVTDSDGDLIPDVHENLFEDWVNQTTADGRMIVIPGLDRDDARDAKYDLDRDGLNATEEYCWPYPANCTLPGFPRGLTGLLDENGERNYLDPRVSDTDGDGLPDGFEAWMCLQSGGYNAVDMVFRCPRFDPLNASEGAEDPDEDGFDVDRNGIIDNNEMYTSAEEYRHGMPPFHVDELDGLWCVASLPDGGPFDDWPYISTTANMTFANLLAACTTNSTGTFDEDLWLGTNPLNSDSDHRAWNGVSLGRTFPSFGDGLPDGWEVHFGLDPLNRSNALIDVDQDGWDQDRDGYVTGDPVTTETGVSLGEALSSYEEYLVHDDMGNVVRSGLKHVAFGADDTWVEVPVRMASPTANVATLHHDVRDLHVHDQDVYVMTRHGITHWDVAEDTSTDVWWPHATRLTDMVPLNVDGSFEGFAVTSTSGLQIIPLLDDGMLAPMETWSHLEAPSLERAVVLNLDGSSLHILALGANGQGGVWTVGADLQPTGDVIGDLSAGISDALDETNATVTALAHAPGVDGIPTLFVGTDRGLVVFETASARDLSLNG
;
A
#
# COMPACT_ATOMS: atom_id res chain seq x y z
N MET A 1 -12.45 -68.72 3.02
CA MET A 1 -12.08 -67.38 2.51
C MET A 1 -13.05 -66.77 1.47
N ARG A 2 -14.24 -67.33 1.16
CA ARG A 2 -15.14 -66.78 0.12
C ARG A 2 -16.43 -66.09 0.60
N ARG A 3 -16.70 -66.01 1.92
CA ARG A 3 -17.93 -65.37 2.44
C ARG A 3 -17.73 -63.97 3.04
N SER A 4 -16.51 -63.63 3.48
CA SER A 4 -16.23 -62.32 4.10
C SER A 4 -15.99 -61.19 3.09
N GLN A 5 -15.50 -61.48 1.88
CA GLN A 5 -15.27 -60.45 0.85
C GLN A 5 -16.56 -60.01 0.14
N SER A 6 -17.56 -60.89 0.03
CA SER A 6 -18.84 -60.55 -0.60
C SER A 6 -19.67 -59.58 0.25
N THR A 7 -19.61 -59.70 1.58
CA THR A 7 -20.33 -58.78 2.48
C THR A 7 -19.71 -57.39 2.47
N LEU A 8 -18.37 -57.29 2.42
CA LEU A 8 -17.66 -56.02 2.35
C LEU A 8 -17.93 -55.25 1.04
N LEU A 9 -17.98 -55.97 -0.09
CA LEU A 9 -18.30 -55.40 -1.40
C LEU A 9 -19.75 -54.89 -1.48
N ILE A 10 -20.70 -55.60 -0.86
CA ILE A 10 -22.10 -55.18 -0.84
C ILE A 10 -22.29 -53.96 0.07
N THR A 11 -21.63 -53.90 1.23
CA THR A 11 -21.69 -52.71 2.09
C THR A 11 -21.03 -51.50 1.44
N LEU A 12 -19.92 -51.68 0.72
CA LEU A 12 -19.27 -50.58 0.00
C LEU A 12 -20.15 -50.07 -1.15
N ALA A 13 -20.84 -50.97 -1.86
CA ALA A 13 -21.77 -50.59 -2.93
C ALA A 13 -23.01 -49.85 -2.41
N VAL A 14 -23.51 -50.21 -1.23
CA VAL A 14 -24.67 -49.52 -0.61
C VAL A 14 -24.27 -48.15 -0.06
N VAL A 15 -23.09 -48.02 0.56
CA VAL A 15 -22.58 -46.73 1.05
C VAL A 15 -22.22 -45.81 -0.12
N ALA A 16 -21.63 -46.34 -1.19
CA ALA A 16 -21.41 -45.58 -2.43
C ALA A 16 -22.74 -45.16 -3.09
N GLY A 17 -23.75 -46.04 -3.10
CA GLY A 17 -25.08 -45.72 -3.63
C GLY A 17 -25.80 -44.62 -2.83
N LEU A 18 -25.64 -44.58 -1.51
CA LEU A 18 -26.20 -43.52 -0.65
C LEU A 18 -25.45 -42.19 -0.80
N LEU A 19 -24.13 -42.22 -0.98
CA LEU A 19 -23.32 -41.02 -1.29
C LEU A 19 -23.63 -40.45 -2.68
N PHE A 20 -23.98 -41.29 -3.66
CA PHE A 20 -24.37 -40.83 -5.00
C PHE A 20 -25.81 -40.29 -5.06
N MET A 21 -26.72 -40.69 -4.17
CA MET A 21 -28.09 -40.15 -4.15
C MET A 21 -28.22 -38.82 -3.39
N SER A 22 -27.22 -38.41 -2.60
CA SER A 22 -27.23 -37.13 -1.88
C SER A 22 -26.52 -35.98 -2.62
N GLN A 23 -26.10 -36.18 -3.88
CA GLN A 23 -25.34 -35.20 -4.68
C GLN A 23 -26.05 -34.79 -5.98
N PHE A 24 -27.32 -35.17 -6.16
CA PHE A 24 -28.11 -34.64 -7.27
C PHE A 24 -29.06 -33.55 -6.73
N PRO A 25 -29.05 -32.34 -7.32
CA PRO A 25 -30.10 -31.36 -7.07
C PRO A 25 -31.47 -31.99 -7.36
N ALA A 26 -32.52 -31.48 -6.72
CA ALA A 26 -33.89 -31.90 -6.98
C ALA A 26 -34.27 -31.60 -8.44
N LEU A 27 -34.03 -32.54 -9.35
CA LEU A 27 -34.50 -32.43 -10.72
C LEU A 27 -36.01 -32.68 -10.74
N SER A 28 -36.75 -31.65 -11.17
CA SER A 28 -38.18 -31.72 -11.46
C SER A 28 -38.50 -32.94 -12.34
N PRO A 29 -39.54 -33.74 -12.03
CA PRO A 29 -39.89 -34.90 -12.82
C PRO A 29 -40.45 -34.45 -14.19
N VAL A 30 -39.71 -34.75 -15.26
CA VAL A 30 -40.18 -34.57 -16.64
C VAL A 30 -41.15 -35.72 -17.00
N ALA A 31 -42.31 -35.39 -17.56
CA ALA A 31 -43.40 -36.33 -17.83
C ALA A 31 -43.10 -37.40 -18.90
N SER A 32 -42.04 -37.26 -19.70
CA SER A 32 -41.64 -38.24 -20.72
C SER A 32 -40.17 -38.10 -21.12
N ASN A 33 -39.52 -39.23 -21.42
CA ASN A 33 -38.14 -39.31 -21.92
C ASN A 33 -38.07 -39.44 -23.45
N ASN A 34 -39.19 -39.27 -24.15
CA ASN A 34 -39.29 -39.36 -25.60
C ASN A 34 -39.10 -37.97 -26.25
N PRO A 35 -38.02 -37.74 -27.02
CA PRO A 35 -37.67 -36.41 -27.55
C PRO A 35 -38.68 -35.81 -28.54
N ASN A 36 -39.65 -36.61 -29.03
CA ASN A 36 -40.72 -36.13 -29.90
C ASN A 36 -42.02 -35.76 -29.14
N GLU A 37 -42.09 -36.05 -27.84
CA GLU A 37 -43.23 -35.73 -26.95
C GLU A 37 -42.84 -34.74 -25.84
N ALA A 38 -41.53 -34.46 -25.67
CA ALA A 38 -41.05 -33.36 -24.86
C ALA A 38 -41.33 -32.05 -25.60
N THR A 39 -42.50 -31.46 -25.39
CA THR A 39 -42.68 -30.02 -25.57
C THR A 39 -41.79 -29.36 -24.54
N GLY A 40 -40.61 -28.90 -24.97
CA GLY A 40 -39.74 -28.07 -24.15
C GLY A 40 -40.41 -26.72 -23.90
N GLU A 41 -41.36 -26.69 -22.98
CA GLU A 41 -41.69 -25.49 -22.26
C GLU A 41 -40.72 -25.42 -21.08
N SER A 42 -40.11 -24.24 -20.90
CA SER A 42 -39.37 -23.91 -19.68
C SER A 42 -40.20 -24.31 -18.45
N PRO A 43 -39.59 -24.66 -17.30
CA PRO A 43 -40.32 -24.82 -16.05
C PRO A 43 -41.31 -23.65 -15.91
N PRO A 44 -42.58 -23.89 -15.53
CA PRO A 44 -43.52 -22.80 -15.43
C PRO A 44 -42.90 -21.79 -14.47
N VAL A 45 -42.76 -20.55 -14.93
CA VAL A 45 -42.61 -19.38 -14.09
C VAL A 45 -43.93 -19.23 -13.36
N THR A 46 -44.16 -20.14 -12.42
CA THR A 46 -45.24 -20.04 -11.45
C THR A 46 -44.82 -18.93 -10.52
N ASP A 47 -45.71 -17.97 -10.40
CA ASP A 47 -45.68 -16.83 -9.49
C ASP A 47 -47.01 -17.00 -8.76
N SER A 48 -46.93 -17.65 -7.60
CA SER A 48 -48.07 -18.24 -6.89
C SER A 48 -48.93 -17.17 -6.21
N ASP A 49 -48.32 -16.08 -5.76
CA ASP A 49 -48.96 -14.97 -5.06
C ASP A 49 -49.15 -13.70 -5.92
N GLY A 50 -48.54 -13.67 -7.11
CA GLY A 50 -48.75 -12.65 -8.14
C GLY A 50 -47.92 -11.39 -7.93
N ASP A 51 -46.78 -11.48 -7.26
CA ASP A 51 -45.89 -10.35 -6.92
C ASP A 51 -44.86 -10.02 -8.01
N LEU A 52 -44.82 -10.84 -9.07
CA LEU A 52 -43.92 -10.79 -10.23
C LEU A 52 -42.49 -11.33 -10.01
N ILE A 53 -42.21 -11.88 -8.82
CA ILE A 53 -41.04 -12.72 -8.54
C ILE A 53 -41.46 -14.18 -8.80
N PRO A 54 -40.65 -14.98 -9.53
CA PRO A 54 -41.00 -16.39 -9.74
C PRO A 54 -40.77 -17.23 -8.48
N ASP A 55 -41.65 -18.19 -8.21
CA ASP A 55 -41.53 -19.17 -7.11
C ASP A 55 -40.13 -19.80 -7.03
N VAL A 56 -39.46 -19.99 -8.17
CA VAL A 56 -38.11 -20.59 -8.23
C VAL A 56 -37.07 -19.74 -7.51
N HIS A 57 -37.17 -18.41 -7.61
CA HIS A 57 -36.28 -17.48 -6.93
C HIS A 57 -36.64 -17.38 -5.44
N GLU A 58 -37.92 -17.36 -5.10
CA GLU A 58 -38.35 -17.33 -3.69
C GLU A 58 -37.94 -18.60 -2.94
N ASN A 59 -38.07 -19.77 -3.58
CA ASN A 59 -37.59 -21.02 -3.00
C ASN A 59 -36.05 -21.06 -2.86
N LEU A 60 -35.30 -20.23 -3.59
CA LEU A 60 -33.83 -20.14 -3.43
C LEU A 60 -33.47 -19.43 -2.11
N PHE A 61 -34.28 -18.44 -1.72
CA PHE A 61 -34.07 -17.60 -0.54
C PHE A 61 -35.14 -17.85 0.56
N GLU A 62 -35.75 -19.05 0.60
CA GLU A 62 -36.82 -19.39 1.57
C GLU A 62 -36.32 -19.51 3.03
N ASP A 63 -35.04 -19.78 3.20
CA ASP A 63 -34.44 -20.02 4.51
C ASP A 63 -34.29 -18.72 5.32
N TRP A 64 -34.45 -18.82 6.63
CA TRP A 64 -34.28 -17.68 7.53
C TRP A 64 -32.81 -17.45 7.87
N VAL A 65 -32.36 -16.20 7.78
CA VAL A 65 -31.04 -15.80 8.25
C VAL A 65 -31.12 -15.52 9.75
N ASN A 66 -30.40 -16.34 10.53
CA ASN A 66 -30.33 -16.23 11.98
C ASN A 66 -28.87 -16.13 12.41
N GLN A 67 -28.40 -14.91 12.68
CA GLN A 67 -27.02 -14.64 13.05
C GLN A 67 -26.93 -13.89 14.39
N THR A 68 -25.75 -13.86 14.99
CA THR A 68 -25.47 -13.10 16.21
C THR A 68 -24.27 -12.21 15.96
N THR A 69 -24.47 -10.91 16.14
CA THR A 69 -23.43 -9.87 16.02
C THR A 69 -22.37 -10.00 17.13
N ALA A 70 -21.23 -9.34 16.93
CA ALA A 70 -20.12 -9.36 17.88
C ALA A 70 -20.49 -8.82 19.28
N ASP A 71 -21.45 -7.90 19.38
CA ASP A 71 -21.97 -7.35 20.64
C ASP A 71 -23.15 -8.15 21.24
N GLY A 72 -23.58 -9.23 20.57
CA GLY A 72 -24.59 -10.16 21.06
C GLY A 72 -26.03 -9.82 20.69
N ARG A 73 -26.26 -8.88 19.75
CA ARG A 73 -27.57 -8.63 19.13
C ARG A 73 -27.89 -9.72 18.13
N MET A 74 -29.15 -10.14 18.07
CA MET A 74 -29.61 -11.19 17.15
C MET A 74 -30.11 -10.56 15.86
N ILE A 75 -29.61 -11.04 14.72
CA ILE A 75 -30.12 -10.76 13.39
C ILE A 75 -31.08 -11.89 13.03
N VAL A 76 -32.33 -11.54 12.72
CA VAL A 76 -33.37 -12.48 12.33
C VAL A 76 -34.10 -11.88 11.14
N ILE A 77 -33.73 -12.33 9.94
CA ILE A 77 -34.34 -11.89 8.69
C ILE A 77 -35.12 -13.08 8.11
N PRO A 78 -36.44 -12.94 7.88
CA PRO A 78 -37.22 -14.00 7.24
C PRO A 78 -36.77 -14.18 5.79
N GLY A 79 -36.80 -15.42 5.31
CA GLY A 79 -36.66 -15.69 3.88
C GLY A 79 -37.92 -15.32 3.09
N LEU A 80 -37.81 -15.32 1.77
CA LEU A 80 -38.93 -15.08 0.86
C LEU A 80 -39.98 -16.20 0.95
N ASP A 81 -41.25 -15.84 0.77
CA ASP A 81 -42.40 -16.73 0.86
C ASP A 81 -43.30 -16.61 -0.37
N ARG A 82 -43.25 -17.63 -1.24
CA ARG A 82 -44.06 -17.75 -2.48
C ARG A 82 -45.57 -17.59 -2.35
N ASP A 83 -46.09 -17.58 -1.13
CA ASP A 83 -47.51 -17.43 -0.84
C ASP A 83 -47.83 -16.01 -0.26
N ASP A 84 -46.86 -15.10 -0.12
CA ASP A 84 -47.01 -13.75 0.48
C ASP A 84 -46.36 -12.60 -0.32
N ALA A 85 -47.07 -12.12 -1.34
CA ALA A 85 -46.70 -11.05 -2.28
C ALA A 85 -46.29 -9.67 -1.71
N ARG A 86 -46.18 -9.51 -0.40
CA ARG A 86 -45.75 -8.29 0.27
C ARG A 86 -44.23 -8.26 0.48
N ASP A 87 -43.60 -9.41 0.66
CA ASP A 87 -42.16 -9.54 0.87
C ASP A 87 -41.35 -8.96 -0.31
N ALA A 88 -41.84 -9.09 -1.55
CA ALA A 88 -41.29 -8.50 -2.77
C ALA A 88 -40.92 -7.01 -2.68
N LYS A 89 -41.66 -6.25 -1.86
CA LYS A 89 -41.57 -4.79 -1.78
C LYS A 89 -40.84 -4.31 -0.54
N TYR A 90 -40.52 -5.21 0.37
CA TYR A 90 -39.82 -4.86 1.59
C TYR A 90 -38.32 -5.04 1.36
N ASP A 91 -37.60 -4.04 1.86
CA ASP A 91 -36.17 -4.07 2.10
C ASP A 91 -36.00 -4.65 3.51
N LEU A 92 -35.58 -5.92 3.60
CA LEU A 92 -35.59 -6.71 4.84
C LEU A 92 -34.27 -6.60 5.61
N ASP A 93 -33.17 -6.48 4.89
CA ASP A 93 -31.78 -6.34 5.31
C ASP A 93 -31.27 -4.89 5.30
N ARG A 94 -32.09 -3.93 4.87
CA ARG A 94 -31.85 -2.48 5.00
C ARG A 94 -30.62 -1.99 4.27
N ASP A 95 -30.35 -2.59 3.12
CA ASP A 95 -29.25 -2.25 2.23
C ASP A 95 -29.66 -1.16 1.20
N GLY A 96 -30.95 -0.79 1.15
CA GLY A 96 -31.49 0.20 0.23
C GLY A 96 -32.14 -0.38 -1.03
N LEU A 97 -32.13 -1.70 -1.21
CA LEU A 97 -32.82 -2.44 -2.27
C LEU A 97 -33.99 -3.22 -1.67
N ASN A 98 -35.10 -3.36 -2.41
CA ASN A 98 -36.09 -4.39 -2.06
C ASN A 98 -35.84 -5.70 -2.82
N ALA A 99 -36.47 -6.77 -2.35
CA ALA A 99 -36.40 -8.08 -2.99
C ALA A 99 -36.70 -8.07 -4.51
N THR A 100 -37.57 -7.19 -5.00
CA THR A 100 -37.81 -7.05 -6.45
C THR A 100 -36.62 -6.42 -7.18
N GLU A 101 -35.99 -5.40 -6.60
CA GLU A 101 -34.78 -4.74 -7.14
C GLU A 101 -33.60 -5.71 -7.19
N GLU A 102 -33.42 -6.49 -6.14
CA GLU A 102 -32.39 -7.53 -6.03
C GLU A 102 -32.60 -8.68 -7.01
N TYR A 103 -33.83 -9.19 -7.11
CA TYR A 103 -34.19 -10.16 -8.14
C TYR A 103 -33.94 -9.61 -9.55
N CYS A 104 -34.21 -8.32 -9.77
CA CYS A 104 -34.04 -7.67 -11.06
C CYS A 104 -32.58 -7.41 -11.43
N TRP A 105 -31.63 -7.41 -10.49
CA TRP A 105 -30.21 -7.11 -10.75
C TRP A 105 -29.66 -7.94 -11.93
N PRO A 106 -28.95 -7.34 -12.91
CA PRO A 106 -28.47 -5.95 -13.01
C PRO A 106 -29.43 -5.01 -13.78
N TYR A 107 -30.73 -5.30 -13.78
CA TYR A 107 -31.74 -4.48 -14.44
C TYR A 107 -32.50 -3.63 -13.40
N PRO A 108 -33.06 -2.49 -13.81
CA PRO A 108 -34.03 -1.75 -13.02
C PRO A 108 -35.20 -2.60 -12.50
N ALA A 109 -35.80 -2.21 -11.38
CA ALA A 109 -37.00 -2.85 -10.79
C ALA A 109 -38.17 -3.05 -11.78
N ASN A 110 -38.20 -2.29 -12.87
CA ASN A 110 -39.19 -2.43 -13.94
C ASN A 110 -38.98 -3.68 -14.83
N CYS A 111 -37.96 -4.51 -14.53
CA CYS A 111 -37.65 -5.74 -15.27
C CYS A 111 -38.83 -6.73 -15.30
N THR A 112 -39.68 -6.66 -14.27
CA THR A 112 -40.91 -7.46 -14.11
C THR A 112 -42.06 -6.99 -15.00
N LEU A 113 -41.99 -5.80 -15.61
CA LEU A 113 -43.09 -5.22 -16.39
C LEU A 113 -43.22 -5.82 -17.81
N PRO A 114 -44.45 -5.98 -18.33
CA PRO A 114 -44.68 -6.42 -19.70
C PRO A 114 -44.08 -5.46 -20.74
N GLY A 115 -43.09 -5.92 -21.52
CA GLY A 115 -42.49 -5.16 -22.62
C GLY A 115 -41.08 -4.64 -22.36
N PHE A 116 -40.48 -4.98 -21.21
CA PHE A 116 -39.06 -4.73 -20.94
C PHE A 116 -38.17 -5.45 -21.97
N PRO A 117 -37.15 -4.79 -22.56
CA PRO A 117 -36.21 -5.43 -23.48
C PRO A 117 -35.44 -6.54 -22.73
N ARG A 118 -35.80 -7.80 -23.00
CA ARG A 118 -35.41 -8.94 -22.16
C ARG A 118 -33.93 -9.31 -22.28
N GLY A 119 -33.26 -9.37 -21.13
CA GLY A 119 -32.32 -10.43 -20.76
C GLY A 119 -32.93 -11.36 -19.70
N LEU A 120 -32.18 -12.35 -19.23
CA LEU A 120 -32.53 -13.12 -18.03
C LEU A 120 -31.87 -12.43 -16.83
N THR A 121 -32.59 -12.26 -15.72
CA THR A 121 -32.09 -11.64 -14.48
C THR A 121 -30.98 -12.47 -13.84
N GLY A 122 -30.18 -11.85 -12.98
CA GLY A 122 -28.97 -12.44 -12.41
C GLY A 122 -27.80 -12.47 -13.40
N LEU A 123 -26.60 -12.35 -12.86
CA LEU A 123 -25.35 -12.48 -13.62
C LEU A 123 -24.95 -13.95 -13.74
N LEU A 124 -24.21 -14.28 -14.79
CA LEU A 124 -23.66 -15.63 -14.94
C LEU A 124 -22.31 -15.68 -14.24
N ASP A 125 -22.14 -16.63 -13.34
CA ASP A 125 -20.86 -16.92 -12.72
C ASP A 125 -19.90 -17.62 -13.71
N GLU A 126 -18.67 -17.89 -13.26
CA GLU A 126 -17.66 -18.61 -14.07
C GLU A 126 -18.12 -20.03 -14.50
N ASN A 127 -19.08 -20.62 -13.78
CA ASN A 127 -19.63 -21.94 -14.03
C ASN A 127 -20.85 -21.91 -14.97
N GLY A 128 -21.35 -20.72 -15.32
CA GLY A 128 -22.56 -20.52 -16.10
C GLY A 128 -23.86 -20.74 -15.31
N GLU A 129 -23.78 -20.75 -13.98
CA GLU A 129 -24.92 -20.67 -13.07
C GLU A 129 -25.30 -19.20 -12.86
N ARG A 130 -26.56 -18.94 -12.49
CA ARG A 130 -27.04 -17.59 -12.24
C ARG A 130 -26.83 -17.21 -10.79
N ASN A 131 -26.13 -16.11 -10.58
CA ASN A 131 -25.96 -15.48 -9.29
C ASN A 131 -26.92 -14.27 -9.17
N TYR A 132 -27.47 -14.08 -7.97
CA TYR A 132 -28.41 -13.01 -7.64
C TYR A 132 -27.95 -12.35 -6.34
N LEU A 133 -28.37 -11.10 -6.12
CA LEU A 133 -28.32 -10.47 -4.80
C LEU A 133 -29.20 -11.27 -3.82
N ASP A 134 -28.79 -11.39 -2.56
CA ASP A 134 -29.51 -12.12 -1.52
C ASP A 134 -30.35 -11.17 -0.67
N PRO A 135 -31.69 -11.18 -0.77
CA PRO A 135 -32.61 -10.26 -0.05
C PRO A 135 -32.66 -10.33 1.47
N ARG A 136 -31.68 -10.99 2.06
CA ARG A 136 -31.57 -11.28 3.48
C ARG A 136 -30.20 -10.88 4.04
N VAL A 137 -29.30 -10.39 3.20
CA VAL A 137 -27.91 -10.07 3.52
C VAL A 137 -27.57 -8.75 2.84
N SER A 138 -27.15 -7.77 3.63
CA SER A 138 -26.96 -6.41 3.11
C SER A 138 -25.75 -6.25 2.18
N ASP A 139 -24.82 -7.20 2.23
CA ASP A 139 -23.56 -7.25 1.47
C ASP A 139 -23.43 -8.68 0.95
N THR A 140 -23.91 -8.90 -0.28
CA THR A 140 -24.06 -10.23 -0.88
C THR A 140 -22.71 -10.91 -1.10
N ASP A 141 -21.70 -10.15 -1.51
CA ASP A 141 -20.39 -10.69 -1.87
C ASP A 141 -19.36 -10.65 -0.72
N GLY A 142 -19.64 -9.89 0.33
CA GLY A 142 -18.96 -9.89 1.61
C GLY A 142 -17.69 -9.05 1.64
N ASP A 143 -17.59 -8.00 0.81
CA ASP A 143 -16.41 -7.14 0.74
C ASP A 143 -16.42 -5.93 1.68
N GLY A 144 -17.55 -5.71 2.39
CA GLY A 144 -17.76 -4.62 3.33
C GLY A 144 -18.50 -3.42 2.76
N LEU A 145 -18.95 -3.50 1.51
CA LEU A 145 -19.83 -2.53 0.86
C LEU A 145 -21.26 -3.11 0.75
N PRO A 146 -22.29 -2.39 1.18
CA PRO A 146 -23.66 -2.86 0.99
C PRO A 146 -24.15 -2.76 -0.46
N ASP A 147 -24.97 -3.73 -0.89
CA ASP A 147 -25.39 -3.86 -2.29
C ASP A 147 -26.07 -2.60 -2.83
N GLY A 148 -26.96 -1.97 -2.03
CA GLY A 148 -27.60 -0.71 -2.44
C GLY A 148 -26.67 0.50 -2.44
N PHE A 149 -25.60 0.52 -1.64
CA PHE A 149 -24.55 1.55 -1.73
C PHE A 149 -23.77 1.39 -3.04
N GLU A 150 -23.35 0.17 -3.35
CA GLU A 150 -22.62 -0.14 -4.57
C GLU A 150 -23.44 0.13 -5.83
N ALA A 151 -24.72 -0.26 -5.84
CA ALA A 151 -25.65 0.04 -6.93
C ALA A 151 -25.78 1.55 -7.18
N TRP A 152 -25.77 2.35 -6.10
CA TRP A 152 -25.78 3.81 -6.19
C TRP A 152 -24.44 4.36 -6.71
N MET A 153 -23.30 3.85 -6.23
CA MET A 153 -21.96 4.24 -6.69
C MET A 153 -21.73 3.89 -8.17
N CYS A 154 -22.18 2.72 -8.59
CA CYS A 154 -22.18 2.29 -9.99
C CYS A 154 -23.03 3.23 -10.87
N LEU A 155 -24.18 3.71 -10.37
CA LEU A 155 -24.97 4.71 -11.09
C LEU A 155 -24.21 6.03 -11.21
N GLN A 156 -23.61 6.50 -10.12
CA GLN A 156 -22.91 7.79 -10.06
C GLN A 156 -21.66 7.82 -10.94
N SER A 157 -20.94 6.70 -11.03
CA SER A 157 -19.80 6.52 -11.96
C SER A 157 -20.22 6.37 -13.43
N GLY A 158 -21.53 6.35 -13.72
CA GLY A 158 -22.06 6.26 -15.08
C GLY A 158 -22.17 4.83 -15.62
N GLY A 159 -22.18 3.82 -14.76
CA GLY A 159 -22.35 2.40 -15.11
C GLY A 159 -23.72 2.03 -15.64
N TYR A 160 -24.74 2.90 -15.50
CA TYR A 160 -26.08 2.64 -16.02
C TYR A 160 -26.24 3.02 -17.50
N ASN A 161 -26.58 2.03 -18.34
CA ASN A 161 -26.91 2.25 -19.74
C ASN A 161 -28.42 2.49 -19.91
N ALA A 162 -28.82 3.75 -20.10
CA ALA A 162 -30.22 4.14 -20.26
C ALA A 162 -30.91 3.61 -21.55
N VAL A 163 -30.16 3.15 -22.55
CA VAL A 163 -30.71 2.60 -23.81
C VAL A 163 -31.08 1.12 -23.62
N ASP A 164 -30.15 0.36 -23.04
CA ASP A 164 -30.31 -1.08 -22.81
C ASP A 164 -30.99 -1.38 -21.46
N MET A 165 -31.19 -0.35 -20.62
CA MET A 165 -31.74 -0.43 -19.27
C MET A 165 -31.00 -1.44 -18.40
N VAL A 166 -29.67 -1.41 -18.39
CA VAL A 166 -28.83 -2.39 -17.67
C VAL A 166 -27.70 -1.67 -16.95
N PHE A 167 -27.42 -2.10 -15.72
CA PHE A 167 -26.22 -1.73 -14.97
C PHE A 167 -25.03 -2.54 -15.46
N ARG A 168 -23.94 -1.84 -15.78
CA ARG A 168 -22.66 -2.42 -16.16
C ARG A 168 -21.61 -1.71 -15.32
N CYS A 169 -21.43 -2.21 -14.12
CA CYS A 169 -20.54 -1.64 -13.12
C CYS A 169 -19.11 -2.06 -13.45
N PRO A 170 -18.21 -1.12 -13.81
CA PRO A 170 -16.79 -1.42 -13.93
C PRO A 170 -16.10 -1.51 -12.56
N ARG A 171 -16.75 -0.94 -11.53
CA ARG A 171 -16.43 -0.88 -10.11
C ARG A 171 -17.76 -0.81 -9.35
N PHE A 172 -17.79 -1.27 -8.10
CA PHE A 172 -18.99 -1.35 -7.26
C PHE A 172 -20.08 -2.24 -7.88
N ASP A 173 -19.71 -3.45 -8.30
CA ASP A 173 -20.65 -4.52 -8.64
C ASP A 173 -20.93 -5.36 -7.39
N PRO A 174 -22.16 -5.38 -6.85
CA PRO A 174 -22.52 -6.09 -5.62
C PRO A 174 -22.39 -7.62 -5.63
N LEU A 175 -21.83 -8.18 -6.70
CA LEU A 175 -21.55 -9.60 -6.87
C LEU A 175 -20.05 -9.87 -7.06
N ASN A 176 -19.20 -8.85 -6.89
CA ASN A 176 -17.76 -8.89 -7.12
C ASN A 176 -16.93 -8.38 -5.93
N ALA A 177 -16.70 -9.28 -4.97
CA ALA A 177 -16.02 -8.97 -3.71
C ALA A 177 -14.55 -8.48 -3.80
N SER A 178 -13.94 -8.45 -5.00
CA SER A 178 -12.57 -7.93 -5.13
C SER A 178 -12.49 -6.41 -5.02
N GLU A 179 -13.62 -5.72 -5.21
CA GLU A 179 -13.67 -4.27 -5.42
C GLU A 179 -13.62 -3.47 -4.11
N GLY A 180 -14.18 -3.98 -3.00
CA GLY A 180 -14.11 -3.32 -1.69
C GLY A 180 -12.69 -3.14 -1.13
N ALA A 181 -11.72 -3.91 -1.64
CA ALA A 181 -10.30 -3.79 -1.30
C ALA A 181 -9.51 -2.89 -2.28
N GLU A 182 -10.14 -2.33 -3.31
CA GLU A 182 -9.52 -1.37 -4.21
C GLU A 182 -9.56 0.05 -3.61
N ASP A 183 -8.55 0.84 -3.96
CA ASP A 183 -8.39 2.27 -3.67
C ASP A 183 -8.48 3.00 -5.03
N PRO A 184 -9.69 3.40 -5.47
CA PRO A 184 -9.93 3.77 -6.86
C PRO A 184 -9.49 5.19 -7.23
N ASP A 185 -9.29 6.05 -6.23
CA ASP A 185 -8.83 7.44 -6.30
C ASP A 185 -7.39 7.64 -5.80
N GLU A 186 -6.75 6.57 -5.33
CA GLU A 186 -5.31 6.46 -5.03
C GLU A 186 -4.88 7.46 -3.94
N ASP A 187 -5.70 7.61 -2.90
CA ASP A 187 -5.51 8.59 -1.84
C ASP A 187 -4.89 8.02 -0.54
N GLY A 188 -4.53 6.73 -0.58
CA GLY A 188 -3.72 6.07 0.44
C GLY A 188 -2.43 6.79 0.81
N PHE A 189 -1.91 6.48 2.00
CA PHE A 189 -0.80 7.21 2.62
C PHE A 189 0.45 6.34 2.81
N ASP A 190 1.56 6.72 2.16
CA ASP A 190 2.88 6.06 2.27
C ASP A 190 3.50 6.33 3.66
N VAL A 191 3.23 5.44 4.61
CA VAL A 191 3.60 5.60 6.02
C VAL A 191 5.11 5.43 6.19
N ASP A 192 5.71 4.46 5.49
CA ASP A 192 7.12 4.12 5.64
C ASP A 192 8.07 4.92 4.73
N ARG A 193 7.49 5.72 3.83
CA ARG A 193 8.15 6.62 2.87
C ARG A 193 9.09 5.88 1.91
N ASN A 194 8.70 4.68 1.48
CA ASN A 194 9.47 3.91 0.51
C ASN A 194 9.13 4.30 -0.95
N GLY A 195 8.13 5.16 -1.15
CA GLY A 195 7.66 5.65 -2.45
C GLY A 195 6.66 4.73 -3.14
N ILE A 196 6.10 3.75 -2.44
CA ILE A 196 5.15 2.75 -2.93
C ILE A 196 4.04 2.61 -1.88
N ILE A 197 2.79 2.78 -2.31
CA ILE A 197 1.62 2.45 -1.47
C ILE A 197 1.41 0.93 -1.51
N ASP A 198 1.74 0.25 -0.42
CA ASP A 198 1.44 -1.17 -0.25
C ASP A 198 -0.05 -1.37 0.11
N ASN A 199 -0.56 -2.61 0.04
CA ASN A 199 -1.95 -2.94 0.41
C ASN A 199 -2.34 -2.54 1.84
N ASN A 200 -1.37 -2.29 2.72
CA ASN A 200 -1.61 -1.86 4.10
C ASN A 200 -1.64 -0.33 4.26
N GLU A 201 -1.35 0.40 3.19
CA GLU A 201 -1.25 1.86 3.11
C GLU A 201 -2.33 2.46 2.20
N MET A 202 -3.02 1.62 1.42
CA MET A 202 -4.23 1.98 0.69
C MET A 202 -5.34 2.38 1.66
N TYR A 203 -6.16 3.34 1.24
CA TYR A 203 -7.42 3.64 1.91
C TYR A 203 -8.53 3.04 1.05
N THR A 204 -9.00 1.85 1.42
CA THR A 204 -9.83 1.06 0.50
C THR A 204 -11.28 1.53 0.52
N SER A 205 -12.01 1.25 -0.57
CA SER A 205 -13.43 1.60 -0.70
C SER A 205 -14.29 1.16 0.50
N ALA A 206 -14.04 -0.03 1.04
CA ALA A 206 -14.72 -0.53 2.23
C ALA A 206 -14.31 0.21 3.53
N GLU A 207 -13.07 0.67 3.64
CA GLU A 207 -12.63 1.49 4.78
C GLU A 207 -13.26 2.89 4.73
N GLU A 208 -13.36 3.45 3.54
CA GLU A 208 -14.00 4.73 3.26
C GLU A 208 -15.50 4.76 3.57
N TYR A 209 -16.24 3.74 3.09
CA TYR A 209 -17.66 3.59 3.40
C TYR A 209 -17.88 3.52 4.92
N ARG A 210 -17.00 2.78 5.61
CA ARG A 210 -17.09 2.54 7.05
C ARG A 210 -16.51 3.68 7.90
N HIS A 211 -15.97 4.72 7.28
CA HIS A 211 -15.40 5.85 8.00
C HIS A 211 -16.41 6.48 8.96
N GLY A 212 -15.99 6.69 10.21
CA GLY A 212 -16.84 7.28 11.26
C GLY A 212 -17.91 6.36 11.85
N MET A 213 -18.05 5.10 11.38
CA MET A 213 -19.01 4.14 11.93
C MET A 213 -18.73 3.80 13.41
N PRO A 214 -19.77 3.63 14.25
CA PRO A 214 -19.59 3.18 15.62
C PRO A 214 -19.09 1.73 15.67
N PRO A 215 -18.34 1.32 16.73
CA PRO A 215 -17.58 0.07 16.78
C PRO A 215 -18.38 -1.25 16.77
N PHE A 216 -19.70 -1.22 16.56
CA PHE A 216 -20.56 -2.40 16.39
C PHE A 216 -21.71 -2.15 15.41
N HIS A 217 -21.56 -1.19 14.49
CA HIS A 217 -22.54 -0.96 13.43
C HIS A 217 -22.68 -2.21 12.56
N VAL A 218 -23.92 -2.57 12.25
CA VAL A 218 -24.26 -3.68 11.36
C VAL A 218 -25.43 -3.25 10.51
N ASP A 219 -25.27 -3.22 9.19
CA ASP A 219 -26.24 -2.63 8.27
C ASP A 219 -27.60 -3.35 8.35
N GLU A 220 -27.63 -4.68 8.53
CA GLU A 220 -28.87 -5.46 8.70
C GLU A 220 -29.73 -5.06 9.91
N LEU A 221 -29.13 -4.39 10.91
CA LEU A 221 -29.83 -3.95 12.12
C LEU A 221 -29.97 -2.44 12.19
N ASP A 222 -28.89 -1.74 11.89
CA ASP A 222 -28.69 -0.33 12.12
C ASP A 222 -28.96 0.51 10.86
N GLY A 223 -29.03 -0.13 9.68
CA GLY A 223 -29.23 0.49 8.36
C GLY A 223 -27.94 1.04 7.77
N LEU A 224 -27.98 1.39 6.48
CA LEU A 224 -26.87 2.01 5.75
C LEU A 224 -26.27 3.23 6.48
N TRP A 225 -24.97 3.44 6.28
CA TRP A 225 -24.22 4.56 6.84
C TRP A 225 -24.47 5.92 6.16
N CYS A 226 -25.71 6.39 6.32
CA CYS A 226 -26.17 7.68 5.81
C CYS A 226 -27.20 8.33 6.75
N VAL A 227 -27.52 9.60 6.47
CA VAL A 227 -28.60 10.34 7.12
C VAL A 227 -29.56 10.86 6.06
N ALA A 228 -30.85 10.66 6.28
CA ALA A 228 -31.89 11.13 5.36
C ALA A 228 -33.10 11.72 6.11
N SER A 229 -33.70 12.74 5.52
CA SER A 229 -34.90 13.42 5.99
C SER A 229 -36.11 12.97 5.17
N LEU A 230 -36.79 11.94 5.65
CA LEU A 230 -37.98 11.39 5.00
C LEU A 230 -39.15 12.41 5.01
N PRO A 231 -40.01 12.46 3.96
CA PRO A 231 -40.07 11.55 2.80
C PRO A 231 -39.44 12.12 1.50
N ASP A 232 -39.14 13.42 1.46
CA ASP A 232 -38.64 14.11 0.28
C ASP A 232 -37.13 14.34 0.51
N GLY A 233 -36.29 13.54 -0.15
CA GLY A 233 -34.84 13.55 0.06
C GLY A 233 -34.14 14.87 -0.30
N GLY A 234 -32.81 14.86 -0.21
CA GLY A 234 -31.96 16.02 -0.51
C GLY A 234 -32.17 16.62 -1.92
N PRO A 235 -32.01 17.95 -2.09
CA PRO A 235 -32.21 18.63 -3.38
C PRO A 235 -31.01 18.53 -4.35
N PHE A 236 -29.96 17.77 -4.00
CA PHE A 236 -28.67 17.74 -4.69
C PHE A 236 -28.35 16.31 -5.16
N ASP A 237 -27.83 16.18 -6.39
CA ASP A 237 -27.57 14.90 -7.08
C ASP A 237 -26.07 14.51 -7.08
N ASP A 238 -25.25 15.13 -6.23
CA ASP A 238 -23.79 14.95 -6.14
C ASP A 238 -23.37 14.40 -4.78
N TRP A 239 -22.25 13.67 -4.72
CA TRP A 239 -21.63 13.30 -3.44
C TRP A 239 -21.35 14.56 -2.61
N PRO A 240 -21.54 14.53 -1.28
CA PRO A 240 -21.98 13.44 -0.42
C PRO A 240 -23.50 13.28 -0.32
N TYR A 241 -24.28 13.99 -1.13
CA TYR A 241 -25.73 14.07 -1.00
C TYR A 241 -26.46 12.87 -1.63
N ILE A 242 -27.53 12.45 -0.96
CA ILE A 242 -28.40 11.39 -1.46
C ILE A 242 -29.65 12.03 -2.03
N SER A 243 -29.86 11.84 -3.33
CA SER A 243 -30.98 12.41 -4.06
C SER A 243 -31.97 11.35 -4.53
N THR A 244 -33.22 11.79 -4.74
CA THR A 244 -34.26 11.01 -5.44
C THR A 244 -34.59 11.61 -6.81
N THR A 245 -33.84 12.61 -7.26
CA THR A 245 -34.18 13.43 -8.43
C THR A 245 -33.78 12.74 -9.74
N ALA A 246 -34.65 11.83 -10.19
CA ALA A 246 -35.09 11.59 -11.58
C ALA A 246 -35.19 10.11 -11.93
N ASN A 247 -36.41 9.54 -12.05
CA ASN A 247 -36.64 8.23 -12.70
C ASN A 247 -35.76 7.05 -12.19
N MET A 248 -35.20 7.15 -10.99
CA MET A 248 -34.27 6.15 -10.44
C MET A 248 -35.02 5.00 -9.76
N THR A 249 -34.37 3.85 -9.76
CA THR A 249 -34.89 2.56 -9.29
C THR A 249 -34.87 2.39 -7.78
N PHE A 250 -34.04 3.16 -7.06
CA PHE A 250 -33.74 2.91 -5.65
C PHE A 250 -34.65 3.72 -4.72
N ALA A 251 -35.89 3.26 -4.58
CA ALA A 251 -36.89 3.97 -3.78
C ALA A 251 -36.65 3.85 -2.26
N ASN A 252 -35.95 2.81 -1.82
CA ASN A 252 -35.75 2.47 -0.41
C ASN A 252 -34.45 3.01 0.19
N LEU A 253 -33.52 3.48 -0.65
CA LEU A 253 -32.18 3.94 -0.22
C LEU A 253 -32.23 4.94 0.96
N LEU A 254 -33.12 5.95 0.90
CA LEU A 254 -33.26 6.92 1.99
C LEU A 254 -33.87 6.34 3.27
N ALA A 255 -34.74 5.34 3.13
CA ALA A 255 -35.40 4.69 4.26
C ALA A 255 -34.48 3.67 4.95
N ALA A 256 -33.47 3.18 4.23
CA ALA A 256 -32.43 2.28 4.73
C ALA A 256 -31.38 3.00 5.58
N CYS A 257 -31.24 4.33 5.48
CA CYS A 257 -30.28 5.09 6.27
C CYS A 257 -30.41 4.90 7.78
N THR A 258 -29.27 4.89 8.47
CA THR A 258 -29.21 4.70 9.91
C THR A 258 -29.92 5.79 10.69
N THR A 259 -30.50 5.38 11.83
CA THR A 259 -31.14 6.30 12.78
C THR A 259 -30.21 6.68 13.95
N ASN A 260 -29.01 6.10 14.00
CA ASN A 260 -28.09 6.21 15.13
C ASN A 260 -26.95 7.22 14.90
N SER A 261 -27.12 8.15 13.96
CA SER A 261 -26.14 9.21 13.73
C SER A 261 -26.19 10.26 14.85
N THR A 262 -25.02 10.64 15.38
CA THR A 262 -24.90 11.60 16.48
C THR A 262 -24.69 13.04 16.00
N GLY A 263 -24.39 13.23 14.72
CA GLY A 263 -24.20 14.53 14.09
C GLY A 263 -25.52 15.21 13.71
N THR A 264 -25.57 16.53 13.85
CA THR A 264 -26.65 17.34 13.28
C THR A 264 -26.23 17.83 11.90
N PHE A 265 -26.83 17.26 10.87
CA PHE A 265 -26.65 17.64 9.48
C PHE A 265 -27.87 18.43 9.01
N ASP A 266 -27.65 19.45 8.19
CA ASP A 266 -28.74 20.26 7.64
C ASP A 266 -29.35 19.64 6.36
N GLU A 267 -28.79 18.53 5.86
CA GLU A 267 -29.08 17.90 4.56
C GLU A 267 -28.89 16.37 4.61
N ASP A 268 -29.40 15.67 3.58
CA ASP A 268 -29.33 14.20 3.43
C ASP A 268 -28.03 13.78 2.75
N LEU A 269 -27.26 12.89 3.38
CA LEU A 269 -25.90 12.57 2.93
C LEU A 269 -25.39 11.22 3.39
N TRP A 270 -24.37 10.72 2.68
CA TRP A 270 -23.48 9.64 3.11
C TRP A 270 -22.55 10.11 4.22
N LEU A 271 -22.37 9.27 5.25
CA LEU A 271 -21.57 9.58 6.43
C LEU A 271 -20.10 9.12 6.33
N GLY A 272 -19.76 8.29 5.34
CA GLY A 272 -18.38 7.91 4.99
C GLY A 272 -17.70 8.91 4.04
N THR A 273 -16.47 8.60 3.63
CA THR A 273 -15.74 9.30 2.55
C THR A 273 -16.12 8.74 1.18
N ASN A 274 -15.66 9.35 0.09
CA ASN A 274 -16.02 9.04 -1.29
C ASN A 274 -14.96 8.18 -1.98
N PRO A 275 -15.22 6.90 -2.27
CA PRO A 275 -14.25 6.02 -2.94
C PRO A 275 -13.87 6.34 -4.38
N LEU A 276 -14.29 7.48 -4.89
CA LEU A 276 -14.01 7.96 -6.23
C LEU A 276 -13.39 9.36 -6.22
N ASN A 277 -13.14 9.95 -5.04
CA ASN A 277 -12.63 11.29 -4.91
C ASN A 277 -11.82 11.45 -3.63
N SER A 278 -10.52 11.64 -3.81
CA SER A 278 -9.50 11.68 -2.77
C SER A 278 -9.66 12.73 -1.67
N ASP A 279 -10.64 13.63 -1.75
CA ASP A 279 -10.81 14.78 -0.85
C ASP A 279 -12.32 15.05 -0.68
N SER A 280 -12.91 14.41 0.33
CA SER A 280 -14.36 14.28 0.54
C SER A 280 -15.00 15.39 1.37
N ASP A 281 -14.21 16.30 1.90
CA ASP A 281 -14.55 17.21 2.99
C ASP A 281 -15.37 18.48 2.56
N HIS A 282 -16.45 18.33 1.80
CA HIS A 282 -17.17 19.50 1.25
C HIS A 282 -17.96 20.36 2.27
N ARG A 283 -17.68 20.21 3.57
CA ARG A 283 -18.43 20.75 4.71
C ARG A 283 -17.50 21.48 5.67
N ALA A 284 -17.99 22.56 6.28
CA ALA A 284 -17.27 23.26 7.36
C ALA A 284 -18.15 23.39 8.60
N TRP A 285 -17.51 23.32 9.76
CA TRP A 285 -18.16 23.58 11.04
C TRP A 285 -18.56 25.05 11.17
N ASN A 286 -19.86 25.32 11.23
CA ASN A 286 -20.38 26.69 11.37
C ASN A 286 -20.64 27.12 12.83
N GLY A 287 -20.28 26.29 13.81
CA GLY A 287 -20.56 26.50 15.24
C GLY A 287 -21.81 25.78 15.77
N VAL A 288 -22.66 25.23 14.89
CA VAL A 288 -23.90 24.52 15.21
C VAL A 288 -24.01 23.18 14.49
N SER A 289 -23.69 23.15 13.19
CA SER A 289 -23.76 21.99 12.31
C SER A 289 -22.57 22.00 11.33
N LEU A 290 -22.29 20.83 10.74
CA LEU A 290 -21.46 20.77 9.53
C LEU A 290 -22.33 21.20 8.35
N GLY A 291 -22.05 22.38 7.82
CA GLY A 291 -22.81 22.97 6.72
C GLY A 291 -22.06 22.87 5.40
N ARG A 292 -22.81 22.83 4.29
CA ARG A 292 -22.26 22.88 2.95
C ARG A 292 -21.43 24.14 2.73
N THR A 293 -20.29 23.99 2.06
CA THR A 293 -19.42 25.11 1.69
C THR A 293 -19.36 25.33 0.17
N PHE A 294 -19.08 26.58 -0.21
CA PHE A 294 -18.83 26.96 -1.60
C PHE A 294 -17.50 27.72 -1.67
N PRO A 295 -16.61 27.39 -2.61
CA PRO A 295 -16.69 26.31 -3.61
C PRO A 295 -16.61 24.90 -2.99
N SER A 296 -17.14 23.91 -3.70
CA SER A 296 -17.26 22.51 -3.25
C SER A 296 -16.06 21.64 -3.60
N PHE A 297 -14.89 22.22 -3.84
CA PHE A 297 -13.66 21.44 -3.79
C PHE A 297 -13.23 21.37 -2.34
N GLY A 298 -12.56 20.29 -1.96
CA GLY A 298 -12.16 20.06 -0.59
C GLY A 298 -11.06 20.98 -0.09
N ASP A 299 -10.51 20.73 1.09
CA ASP A 299 -9.45 21.58 1.66
C ASP A 299 -8.05 21.33 1.11
N GLY A 300 -7.88 20.29 0.29
CA GLY A 300 -6.62 19.92 -0.35
C GLY A 300 -5.79 18.93 0.46
N LEU A 301 -6.31 18.38 1.56
CA LEU A 301 -5.80 17.18 2.20
C LEU A 301 -6.50 15.93 1.62
N PRO A 302 -5.76 14.85 1.33
CA PRO A 302 -6.37 13.58 0.97
C PRO A 302 -7.05 12.89 2.16
N ASP A 303 -8.15 12.17 1.93
CA ASP A 303 -8.90 11.51 3.01
C ASP A 303 -8.01 10.48 3.73
N GLY A 304 -7.25 9.67 2.98
CA GLY A 304 -6.29 8.71 3.54
C GLY A 304 -5.23 9.33 4.46
N TRP A 305 -4.75 10.53 4.13
CA TRP A 305 -3.84 11.31 5.00
C TRP A 305 -4.55 11.75 6.27
N GLU A 306 -5.73 12.36 6.15
CA GLU A 306 -6.49 12.88 7.27
C GLU A 306 -6.82 11.77 8.28
N VAL A 307 -7.28 10.62 7.79
CA VAL A 307 -7.59 9.45 8.62
C VAL A 307 -6.36 8.96 9.38
N HIS A 308 -5.20 8.89 8.71
CA HIS A 308 -3.96 8.43 9.35
C HIS A 308 -3.55 9.32 10.53
N PHE A 309 -3.67 10.64 10.37
CA PHE A 309 -3.31 11.62 11.41
C PHE A 309 -4.46 11.93 12.39
N GLY A 310 -5.62 11.29 12.24
CA GLY A 310 -6.77 11.44 13.13
C GLY A 310 -7.51 12.77 12.96
N LEU A 311 -7.42 13.36 11.78
CA LEU A 311 -8.28 14.45 11.32
C LEU A 311 -9.63 13.89 10.85
N ASP A 312 -10.59 14.78 10.65
CA ASP A 312 -11.94 14.43 10.16
C ASP A 312 -12.04 14.74 8.65
N PRO A 313 -11.97 13.73 7.76
CA PRO A 313 -11.97 13.90 6.30
C PRO A 313 -13.31 14.38 5.74
N LEU A 314 -14.26 14.70 6.60
CA LEU A 314 -15.55 15.26 6.24
C LEU A 314 -15.70 16.71 6.72
N ASN A 315 -14.63 17.30 7.26
CA ASN A 315 -14.63 18.61 7.88
C ASN A 315 -13.37 19.43 7.55
N ARG A 316 -13.52 20.22 6.49
CA ARG A 316 -12.52 21.12 5.92
C ARG A 316 -11.85 22.16 6.79
N SER A 317 -12.38 22.34 7.99
CA SER A 317 -11.77 23.24 8.97
C SER A 317 -10.56 22.61 9.66
N ASN A 318 -10.32 21.31 9.43
CA ASN A 318 -9.28 20.53 10.10
C ASN A 318 -7.92 20.74 9.46
N ALA A 319 -7.83 20.99 8.15
CA ALA A 319 -6.58 21.33 7.48
C ALA A 319 -5.77 22.46 8.12
N LEU A 320 -6.42 23.44 8.74
CA LEU A 320 -5.76 24.60 9.36
C LEU A 320 -5.40 24.40 10.83
N ILE A 321 -5.69 23.24 11.40
CA ILE A 321 -5.37 22.92 12.79
C ILE A 321 -3.91 22.47 12.85
N ASP A 322 -3.21 22.96 13.86
CA ASP A 322 -1.89 22.48 14.27
C ASP A 322 -2.09 21.60 15.51
N VAL A 323 -2.16 20.29 15.28
CA VAL A 323 -2.56 19.30 16.31
C VAL A 323 -1.45 19.08 17.33
N ASP A 324 -0.18 19.11 16.91
CA ASP A 324 0.97 18.81 17.76
C ASP A 324 1.72 20.06 18.28
N GLN A 325 1.34 21.24 17.78
CA GLN A 325 1.80 22.56 18.24
C GLN A 325 3.29 22.78 18.06
N ASP A 326 3.84 22.29 16.95
CA ASP A 326 5.28 22.37 16.66
C ASP A 326 5.70 23.65 15.90
N GLY A 327 4.72 24.50 15.57
CA GLY A 327 4.91 25.82 14.94
C GLY A 327 5.86 26.75 15.70
N TRP A 328 6.46 27.70 14.96
CA TRP A 328 7.51 28.58 15.46
C TRP A 328 7.07 30.05 15.50
N ASP A 329 7.08 30.64 16.70
CA ASP A 329 6.88 32.08 16.94
C ASP A 329 7.98 32.92 16.24
N GLN A 330 7.69 33.35 15.02
CA GLN A 330 8.65 33.97 14.10
C GLN A 330 8.93 35.40 14.53
N ASP A 331 7.90 36.13 14.95
CA ASP A 331 7.99 37.54 15.32
C ASP A 331 8.35 37.78 16.81
N ARG A 332 8.31 36.72 17.62
CA ARG A 332 8.66 36.67 19.04
C ARG A 332 7.70 37.45 19.93
N ASP A 333 6.44 37.54 19.56
CA ASP A 333 5.42 38.19 20.36
C ASP A 333 4.87 37.30 21.51
N GLY A 334 5.27 36.02 21.53
CA GLY A 334 4.92 35.04 22.54
C GLY A 334 3.69 34.19 22.21
N TYR A 335 3.16 34.29 20.98
CA TYR A 335 2.09 33.47 20.46
C TYR A 335 2.52 32.81 19.15
N VAL A 336 1.86 31.71 18.79
CA VAL A 336 1.98 31.11 17.46
C VAL A 336 0.61 31.28 16.82
N THR A 337 0.56 32.08 15.76
CA THR A 337 -0.68 32.41 15.07
C THR A 337 -1.05 31.29 14.08
N GLY A 338 -2.28 30.76 14.16
CA GLY A 338 -2.76 29.77 13.19
C GLY A 338 -3.04 30.35 11.81
N ASP A 339 -3.07 29.47 10.81
CA ASP A 339 -3.32 29.84 9.43
C ASP A 339 -4.77 30.32 9.19
N PRO A 340 -4.97 31.40 8.42
CA PRO A 340 -6.30 31.89 8.12
C PRO A 340 -7.01 31.12 7.00
N VAL A 341 -6.27 30.49 6.07
CA VAL A 341 -6.80 29.78 4.89
C VAL A 341 -5.70 28.95 4.20
N THR A 342 -6.07 27.84 3.55
CA THR A 342 -5.20 26.91 2.80
C THR A 342 -4.62 27.46 1.48
N THR A 343 -4.52 28.79 1.33
CA THR A 343 -3.80 29.38 0.19
C THR A 343 -2.36 29.67 0.58
N GLU A 344 -1.42 29.63 -0.36
CA GLU A 344 -0.01 30.00 -0.14
C GLU A 344 0.14 31.35 0.59
N THR A 345 -0.71 32.33 0.24
CA THR A 345 -0.74 33.63 0.91
C THR A 345 -1.37 33.61 2.29
N GLY A 346 -2.27 32.67 2.57
CA GLY A 346 -2.88 32.50 3.88
C GLY A 346 -1.89 31.86 4.84
N VAL A 347 -1.36 30.72 4.43
CA VAL A 347 -0.34 29.95 5.14
C VAL A 347 0.88 30.81 5.49
N SER A 348 1.41 31.59 4.55
CA SER A 348 2.56 32.49 4.83
C SER A 348 2.27 33.66 5.80
N LEU A 349 1.02 33.86 6.22
CA LEU A 349 0.65 34.82 7.27
C LEU A 349 0.59 34.18 8.66
N GLY A 350 0.43 32.86 8.75
CA GLY A 350 0.49 32.12 10.00
C GLY A 350 1.92 31.80 10.42
N GLU A 351 2.02 31.31 11.65
CA GLU A 351 3.27 30.85 12.28
C GLU A 351 3.16 29.40 12.78
N ALA A 352 1.92 28.90 12.93
CA ALA A 352 1.65 27.49 13.16
C ALA A 352 2.11 26.69 11.94
N LEU A 353 2.50 25.44 12.15
CA LEU A 353 2.65 24.49 11.05
C LEU A 353 1.32 23.74 10.95
N SER A 354 0.43 24.18 10.08
CA SER A 354 -0.90 23.54 9.98
C SER A 354 -0.81 22.15 9.35
N SER A 355 -1.80 21.29 9.58
CA SER A 355 -1.86 19.95 8.94
C SER A 355 -1.78 20.03 7.41
N TYR A 356 -2.30 21.10 6.80
CA TYR A 356 -2.12 21.40 5.38
C TYR A 356 -0.66 21.63 5.00
N GLU A 357 0.10 22.41 5.77
CA GLU A 357 1.53 22.59 5.55
C GLU A 357 2.32 21.31 5.77
N GLU A 358 1.98 20.52 6.80
CA GLU A 358 2.60 19.22 7.04
C GLU A 358 2.42 18.28 5.84
N TYR A 359 1.21 18.26 5.26
CA TYR A 359 0.94 17.52 4.03
C TYR A 359 1.76 18.05 2.85
N LEU A 360 1.86 19.37 2.64
CA LEU A 360 2.71 19.93 1.58
C LEU A 360 4.21 19.63 1.77
N VAL A 361 4.65 19.51 3.02
CA VAL A 361 6.01 19.08 3.37
C VAL A 361 6.21 17.59 3.08
N HIS A 362 5.14 16.79 3.15
CA HIS A 362 5.13 15.38 2.77
C HIS A 362 5.06 15.18 1.25
N ASP A 363 4.11 15.83 0.57
CA ASP A 363 3.90 15.78 -0.88
C ASP A 363 4.95 16.63 -1.61
N ASP A 364 6.21 16.21 -1.53
CA ASP A 364 7.34 16.93 -2.09
C ASP A 364 7.77 16.40 -3.48
N MET A 365 6.88 15.70 -4.18
CA MET A 365 7.12 15.10 -5.50
C MET A 365 8.30 14.11 -5.52
N GLY A 366 8.50 13.37 -4.42
CA GLY A 366 9.58 12.39 -4.27
C GLY A 366 10.93 13.03 -3.93
N ASN A 367 10.93 14.26 -3.44
CA ASN A 367 12.04 14.74 -2.65
C ASN A 367 11.92 14.09 -1.25
N VAL A 368 12.85 14.34 -0.33
CA VAL A 368 12.61 13.94 1.07
C VAL A 368 13.18 15.05 1.92
N VAL A 369 12.40 15.54 2.89
CA VAL A 369 12.91 16.47 3.90
C VAL A 369 14.09 15.85 4.63
N ARG A 370 15.27 16.45 4.43
CA ARG A 370 16.52 16.02 5.07
C ARG A 370 16.64 16.65 6.46
N SER A 371 16.40 15.86 7.51
CA SER A 371 16.78 16.29 8.86
C SER A 371 18.29 16.56 8.94
N GLY A 372 18.68 17.65 9.61
CA GLY A 372 20.07 18.03 9.75
C GLY A 372 20.65 18.85 8.59
N LEU A 373 19.83 19.51 7.78
CA LEU A 373 20.30 20.55 6.87
C LEU A 373 20.49 21.89 7.62
N LYS A 374 21.65 22.55 7.48
CA LYS A 374 21.90 23.87 8.08
C LYS A 374 21.34 24.99 7.20
N HIS A 375 21.60 24.93 5.89
CA HIS A 375 20.98 25.78 4.88
C HIS A 375 21.26 25.25 3.47
N VAL A 376 20.49 25.71 2.49
CA VAL A 376 20.79 25.59 1.05
C VAL A 376 21.40 26.91 0.58
N ALA A 377 22.61 26.87 0.03
CA ALA A 377 23.25 28.04 -0.57
C ALA A 377 22.98 28.05 -2.08
N PHE A 378 22.32 29.09 -2.57
CA PHE A 378 22.10 29.28 -4.01
C PHE A 378 23.35 29.92 -4.65
N GLY A 379 23.93 29.22 -5.62
CA GLY A 379 25.00 29.70 -6.48
C GLY A 379 24.50 30.65 -7.57
N ALA A 380 25.44 31.30 -8.26
CA ALA A 380 25.13 32.32 -9.27
C ALA A 380 24.50 31.74 -10.57
N ASP A 381 24.54 30.42 -10.75
CA ASP A 381 24.14 29.71 -11.98
C ASP A 381 22.98 28.72 -11.74
N ASP A 382 22.06 29.03 -10.82
CA ASP A 382 20.94 28.14 -10.43
C ASP A 382 21.39 26.78 -9.83
N THR A 383 22.69 26.65 -9.54
CA THR A 383 23.24 25.53 -8.78
C THR A 383 23.02 25.77 -7.30
N TRP A 384 22.47 24.80 -6.58
CA TRP A 384 22.37 24.88 -5.13
C TRP A 384 23.40 23.96 -4.47
N VAL A 385 23.95 24.43 -3.35
CA VAL A 385 24.86 23.66 -2.51
C VAL A 385 24.18 23.46 -1.18
N GLU A 386 23.85 22.21 -0.89
CA GLU A 386 23.31 21.80 0.39
C GLU A 386 24.42 21.80 1.44
N VAL A 387 24.16 22.44 2.59
CA VAL A 387 25.11 22.45 3.70
C VAL A 387 24.43 21.86 4.93
N PRO A 388 24.83 20.65 5.37
CA PRO A 388 24.28 20.01 6.57
C PRO A 388 24.83 20.60 7.88
N VAL A 389 24.16 20.28 8.98
CA VAL A 389 24.50 20.67 10.34
C VAL A 389 25.70 19.86 10.81
N ARG A 390 26.84 20.53 10.92
CA ARG A 390 28.05 20.00 11.55
C ARG A 390 28.08 20.31 13.05
N MET A 391 28.42 19.33 13.87
CA MET A 391 28.71 19.54 15.29
C MET A 391 30.17 19.99 15.44
N ALA A 392 30.40 21.29 15.36
CA ALA A 392 31.73 21.88 15.60
C ALA A 392 31.81 22.49 17.02
N SER A 393 32.92 22.26 17.71
CA SER A 393 33.21 22.96 18.96
C SER A 393 33.57 24.42 18.66
N PRO A 394 33.12 25.41 19.45
CA PRO A 394 33.52 26.82 19.28
C PRO A 394 35.03 27.06 19.39
N THR A 395 35.76 26.09 19.93
CA THR A 395 37.20 26.18 20.19
C THR A 395 38.04 25.30 19.27
N ALA A 396 37.44 24.56 18.34
CA ALA A 396 38.15 23.67 17.42
C ALA A 396 38.00 24.16 15.98
N ASN A 397 39.11 24.22 15.24
CA ASN A 397 39.11 24.58 13.82
C ASN A 397 38.70 23.40 12.91
N VAL A 398 38.68 22.19 13.48
CA VAL A 398 38.39 20.93 12.81
C VAL A 398 37.13 20.32 13.42
N ALA A 399 36.26 19.78 12.57
CA ALA A 399 35.11 18.99 12.99
C ALA A 399 34.91 17.82 12.04
N THR A 400 34.40 16.70 12.56
CA THR A 400 34.04 15.55 11.73
C THR A 400 32.58 15.66 11.28
N LEU A 401 32.32 15.10 10.10
CA LEU A 401 31.02 15.06 9.44
C LEU A 401 29.91 14.48 10.32
N HIS A 402 30.21 13.37 11.00
CA HIS A 402 29.27 12.63 11.84
C HIS A 402 30.02 11.96 13.00
N HIS A 403 29.29 11.59 14.07
CA HIS A 403 29.89 11.01 15.29
C HIS A 403 30.24 9.51 15.13
N ASP A 404 29.52 8.80 14.26
CA ASP A 404 29.75 7.39 13.93
C ASP A 404 30.92 7.25 12.93
N VAL A 405 32.14 7.31 13.46
CA VAL A 405 33.40 7.07 12.73
C VAL A 405 33.59 5.58 12.52
N ARG A 406 33.76 5.16 11.26
CA ARG A 406 33.90 3.76 10.86
C ARG A 406 35.33 3.37 10.55
N ASP A 407 36.09 4.27 9.92
CA ASP A 407 37.51 4.06 9.66
C ASP A 407 38.29 5.37 9.68
N LEU A 408 39.61 5.26 9.88
CA LEU A 408 40.51 6.39 9.90
C LEU A 408 41.83 6.03 9.21
N HIS A 409 42.19 6.79 8.19
CA HIS A 409 43.46 6.64 7.49
C HIS A 409 44.34 7.87 7.70
N VAL A 410 45.64 7.65 7.93
CA VAL A 410 46.62 8.72 8.11
C VAL A 410 47.73 8.53 7.07
N HIS A 411 47.93 9.55 6.25
CA HIS A 411 49.03 9.64 5.30
C HIS A 411 49.77 10.97 5.52
N ASP A 412 50.99 10.91 6.04
CA ASP A 412 51.79 12.08 6.40
C ASP A 412 51.07 13.10 7.31
N GLN A 413 50.60 14.23 6.76
CA GLN A 413 49.87 15.28 7.49
C GLN A 413 48.38 15.31 7.15
N ASP A 414 47.90 14.34 6.38
CA ASP A 414 46.51 14.19 5.97
C ASP A 414 45.84 13.07 6.77
N VAL A 415 44.72 13.41 7.41
CA VAL A 415 43.88 12.47 8.16
C VAL A 415 42.53 12.37 7.47
N TYR A 416 42.19 11.18 7.00
CA TYR A 416 40.90 10.88 6.39
C TYR A 416 40.04 10.13 7.39
N VAL A 417 38.97 10.76 7.84
CA VAL A 417 38.02 10.20 8.80
C VAL A 417 36.76 9.79 8.06
N MET A 418 36.59 8.48 7.88
CA MET A 418 35.40 7.93 7.27
C MET A 418 34.32 7.73 8.33
N THR A 419 33.17 8.33 8.09
CA THR A 419 31.99 8.23 8.96
C THR A 419 30.86 7.53 8.21
N ARG A 420 29.79 7.18 8.93
CA ARG A 420 28.59 6.53 8.35
C ARG A 420 28.06 7.19 7.07
N HIS A 421 28.21 8.51 6.92
CA HIS A 421 27.57 9.30 5.86
C HIS A 421 28.55 10.04 4.93
N GLY A 422 29.86 9.88 5.13
CA GLY A 422 30.84 10.63 4.34
C GLY A 422 32.24 10.60 4.93
N ILE A 423 33.16 11.26 4.24
CA ILE A 423 34.58 11.33 4.59
C ILE A 423 34.94 12.78 4.91
N THR A 424 35.55 12.99 6.07
CA THR A 424 36.22 14.25 6.43
C THR A 424 37.71 14.11 6.15
N HIS A 425 38.25 14.93 5.25
CA HIS A 425 39.69 15.12 5.09
C HIS A 425 40.15 16.25 6.01
N TRP A 426 41.15 15.98 6.85
CA TRP A 426 41.76 16.93 7.77
C TRP A 426 43.23 17.10 7.42
N ASP A 427 43.58 18.31 6.97
CA ASP A 427 44.95 18.77 6.83
C ASP A 427 45.46 19.26 8.19
N VAL A 428 46.38 18.49 8.78
CA VAL A 428 46.96 18.78 10.09
C VAL A 428 47.95 19.96 10.04
N ALA A 429 48.53 20.25 8.88
CA ALA A 429 49.46 21.36 8.71
C ALA A 429 48.72 22.70 8.66
N GLU A 430 47.60 22.75 7.93
CA GLU A 430 46.77 23.95 7.80
C GLU A 430 45.71 24.08 8.92
N ASP A 431 45.46 23.01 9.68
CA ASP A 431 44.43 22.92 10.72
C ASP A 431 43.02 23.19 10.15
N THR A 432 42.77 22.67 8.94
CA THR A 432 41.52 22.80 8.18
C THR A 432 40.91 21.43 7.91
N SER A 433 39.58 21.38 7.79
CA SER A 433 38.89 20.14 7.39
C SER A 433 37.87 20.40 6.29
N THR A 434 37.81 19.46 5.35
CA THR A 434 36.85 19.46 4.24
C THR A 434 36.08 18.16 4.23
N ASP A 435 34.79 18.27 3.93
CA ASP A 435 33.83 17.19 4.07
C ASP A 435 33.27 16.79 2.71
N VAL A 436 33.24 15.50 2.44
CA VAL A 436 32.57 14.92 1.27
C VAL A 436 31.45 13.99 1.74
N TRP A 437 30.23 14.25 1.25
CA TRP A 437 28.99 13.62 1.70
C TRP A 437 28.51 12.60 0.68
N TRP A 438 27.92 11.52 1.15
CA TRP A 438 27.24 10.55 0.28
C TRP A 438 25.75 10.85 0.16
N PRO A 439 25.09 10.43 -0.95
CA PRO A 439 23.65 10.47 -1.07
C PRO A 439 22.94 9.71 0.07
N HIS A 440 21.72 10.14 0.38
CA HIS A 440 20.86 9.47 1.37
C HIS A 440 20.60 8.01 0.96
N ALA A 441 20.29 7.16 1.94
CA ALA A 441 20.20 5.69 1.83
C ALA A 441 21.52 4.92 1.65
N THR A 442 22.66 5.59 1.39
CA THR A 442 23.97 4.91 1.35
C THR A 442 24.70 5.05 2.68
N ARG A 443 24.92 3.92 3.37
CA ARG A 443 25.75 3.85 4.58
C ARG A 443 27.14 3.35 4.24
N LEU A 444 28.17 4.13 4.58
CA LEU A 444 29.56 3.71 4.42
C LEU A 444 29.96 2.70 5.50
N THR A 445 30.71 1.67 5.11
CA THR A 445 31.03 0.51 5.97
C THR A 445 32.51 0.32 6.23
N ASP A 446 33.36 0.46 5.21
CA ASP A 446 34.82 0.30 5.30
C ASP A 446 35.54 1.15 4.24
N MET A 447 36.77 1.56 4.53
CA MET A 447 37.62 2.37 3.65
C MET A 447 39.01 1.74 3.56
N VAL A 448 39.49 1.51 2.35
CA VAL A 448 40.77 0.83 2.11
C VAL A 448 41.67 1.71 1.24
N PRO A 449 42.91 2.01 1.66
CA PRO A 449 43.83 2.81 0.86
C PRO A 449 44.31 2.03 -0.38
N LEU A 450 44.36 2.72 -1.50
CA LEU A 450 44.83 2.19 -2.78
C LEU A 450 46.20 2.78 -3.10
N ASN A 451 47.19 1.89 -3.24
CA ASN A 451 48.55 2.28 -3.59
C ASN A 451 48.89 1.79 -5.00
N VAL A 452 49.34 2.70 -5.88
CA VAL A 452 49.81 2.38 -7.24
C VAL A 452 51.30 2.67 -7.30
N ASP A 453 52.10 1.68 -7.73
CA ASP A 453 53.57 1.78 -7.81
C ASP A 453 54.26 2.27 -6.51
N GLY A 454 53.61 2.03 -5.36
CA GLY A 454 54.11 2.42 -4.03
C GLY A 454 53.75 3.85 -3.59
N SER A 455 52.99 4.59 -4.40
CA SER A 455 52.38 5.87 -4.05
C SER A 455 50.94 5.69 -3.61
N PHE A 456 50.46 6.52 -2.69
CA PHE A 456 49.08 6.51 -2.21
C PHE A 456 48.22 7.41 -3.12
N GLU A 457 47.27 6.81 -3.83
CA GLU A 457 46.57 7.47 -4.94
C GLU A 457 45.04 7.55 -4.75
N GLY A 458 44.48 6.87 -3.77
CA GLY A 458 43.03 6.78 -3.65
C GLY A 458 42.51 5.87 -2.54
N PHE A 459 41.19 5.76 -2.48
CA PHE A 459 40.49 4.86 -1.59
C PHE A 459 39.51 3.96 -2.34
N ALA A 460 39.34 2.74 -1.83
CA ALA A 460 38.20 1.90 -2.10
C ALA A 460 37.25 1.97 -0.89
N VAL A 461 36.03 2.44 -1.11
CA VAL A 461 35.03 2.65 -0.06
C VAL A 461 33.88 1.68 -0.28
N THR A 462 33.58 0.89 0.74
CA THR A 462 32.41 -0.01 0.73
C THR A 462 31.22 0.66 1.38
N SER A 463 30.03 0.29 0.91
CA SER A 463 28.78 0.83 1.39
C SER A 463 27.63 -0.18 1.23
N THR A 464 26.46 0.18 1.76
CA THR A 464 25.20 -0.55 1.52
C THR A 464 24.78 -0.58 0.05
N SER A 465 25.34 0.31 -0.78
CA SER A 465 25.03 0.44 -2.21
C SER A 465 26.13 -0.11 -3.12
N GLY A 466 27.16 -0.75 -2.55
CA GLY A 466 28.28 -1.34 -3.29
C GLY A 466 29.63 -0.69 -3.01
N LEU A 467 30.53 -0.75 -3.99
CA LEU A 467 31.94 -0.33 -3.88
C LEU A 467 32.19 0.95 -4.70
N GLN A 468 32.87 1.94 -4.13
CA GLN A 468 33.33 3.13 -4.84
C GLN A 468 34.85 3.23 -4.85
N ILE A 469 35.42 3.61 -5.99
CA ILE A 469 36.84 3.94 -6.13
C ILE A 469 36.99 5.45 -6.25
N ILE A 470 37.73 6.02 -5.31
CA ILE A 470 37.89 7.46 -5.13
C ILE A 470 39.36 7.82 -5.36
N PRO A 471 39.70 8.48 -6.47
CA PRO A 471 41.03 9.03 -6.67
C PRO A 471 41.29 10.21 -5.73
N LEU A 472 42.55 10.40 -5.36
CA LEU A 472 43.02 11.63 -4.71
C LEU A 472 43.61 12.58 -5.76
N LEU A 473 43.55 13.87 -5.43
CA LEU A 473 44.24 14.93 -6.16
C LEU A 473 45.68 15.06 -5.63
N ASP A 474 46.54 15.77 -6.38
CA ASP A 474 47.95 16.01 -6.02
C ASP A 474 48.13 16.73 -4.67
N ASP A 475 47.08 17.38 -4.16
CA ASP A 475 47.04 18.10 -2.88
C ASP A 475 46.44 17.26 -1.73
N GLY A 476 46.16 15.98 -1.94
CA GLY A 476 45.57 15.09 -0.94
C GLY A 476 44.05 15.21 -0.81
N MET A 477 43.40 16.12 -1.52
CA MET A 477 41.94 16.18 -1.48
C MET A 477 41.31 15.02 -2.27
N LEU A 478 40.10 14.60 -1.85
CA LEU A 478 39.31 13.66 -2.65
C LEU A 478 38.92 14.33 -3.97
N ALA A 479 39.06 13.60 -5.09
CA ALA A 479 38.60 14.08 -6.38
C ALA A 479 37.07 14.33 -6.36
N PRO A 480 36.54 15.21 -7.23
CA PRO A 480 35.09 15.44 -7.32
C PRO A 480 34.31 14.15 -7.55
N MET A 481 33.14 14.02 -6.94
CA MET A 481 32.33 12.78 -6.99
C MET A 481 31.98 12.34 -8.42
N GLU A 482 31.88 13.27 -9.36
CA GLU A 482 31.67 13.01 -10.80
C GLU A 482 32.77 12.16 -11.45
N THR A 483 33.96 12.11 -10.85
CA THR A 483 35.10 11.34 -11.38
C THR A 483 35.28 9.98 -10.70
N TRP A 484 34.41 9.62 -9.77
CA TRP A 484 34.51 8.36 -9.04
C TRP A 484 34.03 7.20 -9.89
N SER A 485 34.62 6.02 -9.67
CA SER A 485 34.08 4.79 -10.24
C SER A 485 33.10 4.16 -9.26
N HIS A 486 31.85 4.05 -9.68
CA HIS A 486 30.80 3.38 -8.92
C HIS A 486 30.63 1.95 -9.41
N LEU A 487 30.86 0.99 -8.52
CA LEU A 487 30.78 -0.43 -8.79
C LEU A 487 29.58 -0.99 -8.03
N GLU A 488 28.47 -1.16 -8.75
CA GLU A 488 27.23 -1.71 -8.17
C GLU A 488 27.48 -3.10 -7.60
N ALA A 489 27.09 -3.29 -6.34
CA ALA A 489 27.17 -4.55 -5.65
C ALA A 489 26.09 -4.57 -4.54
N PRO A 490 25.72 -5.76 -4.04
CA PRO A 490 24.93 -5.87 -2.81
C PRO A 490 25.65 -5.19 -1.64
N SER A 491 24.97 -5.05 -0.49
CA SER A 491 25.55 -4.41 0.70
C SER A 491 26.88 -5.05 1.10
N LEU A 492 27.96 -4.27 1.02
CA LEU A 492 29.30 -4.69 1.39
C LEU A 492 29.60 -4.20 2.81
N GLU A 493 30.38 -4.96 3.58
CA GLU A 493 30.75 -4.59 4.96
C GLU A 493 32.25 -4.38 5.14
N ARG A 494 33.10 -5.15 4.44
CA ARG A 494 34.56 -5.04 4.52
C ARG A 494 35.22 -5.21 3.17
N ALA A 495 36.34 -4.52 2.96
CA ALA A 495 37.18 -4.70 1.78
C ALA A 495 38.65 -4.94 2.14
N VAL A 496 39.40 -5.52 1.20
CA VAL A 496 40.85 -5.66 1.27
C VAL A 496 41.44 -5.69 -0.14
N VAL A 497 42.62 -5.07 -0.32
CA VAL A 497 43.41 -5.24 -1.55
C VAL A 497 44.15 -6.59 -1.47
N LEU A 498 43.85 -7.48 -2.40
CA LEU A 498 44.47 -8.80 -2.48
C LEU A 498 45.96 -8.68 -2.84
N ASN A 499 46.80 -9.33 -2.04
CA ASN A 499 48.24 -9.41 -2.30
C ASN A 499 48.53 -10.45 -3.39
N LEU A 500 48.38 -10.06 -4.65
CA LEU A 500 48.64 -10.86 -5.84
C LEU A 500 49.75 -10.23 -6.69
N ASP A 501 50.57 -11.06 -7.33
CA ASP A 501 51.62 -10.58 -8.24
C ASP A 501 50.99 -10.06 -9.55
N GLY A 502 51.00 -8.74 -9.76
CA GLY A 502 50.44 -8.11 -10.96
C GLY A 502 50.56 -6.58 -10.96
N SER A 503 50.31 -5.97 -12.12
CA SER A 503 50.28 -4.49 -12.27
C SER A 503 48.91 -3.88 -11.99
N SER A 504 47.87 -4.71 -11.82
CA SER A 504 46.50 -4.30 -11.52
C SER A 504 46.18 -4.54 -10.05
N LEU A 505 45.40 -3.64 -9.44
CA LEU A 505 44.89 -3.81 -8.10
C LEU A 505 43.68 -4.75 -8.12
N HIS A 506 43.62 -5.67 -7.18
CA HIS A 506 42.49 -6.57 -7.00
C HIS A 506 41.86 -6.30 -5.64
N ILE A 507 40.61 -5.81 -5.62
CA ILE A 507 39.90 -5.45 -4.40
C ILE A 507 38.86 -6.53 -4.14
N LEU A 508 39.02 -7.27 -3.05
CA LEU A 508 37.98 -8.15 -2.53
C LEU A 508 37.10 -7.35 -1.58
N ALA A 509 35.79 -7.34 -1.79
CA ALA A 509 34.86 -6.82 -0.80
C ALA A 509 33.73 -7.81 -0.54
N LEU A 510 33.39 -7.99 0.73
CA LEU A 510 32.45 -8.99 1.20
C LEU A 510 31.39 -8.35 2.11
N GLY A 511 30.18 -8.86 2.02
CA GLY A 511 29.00 -8.48 2.79
C GLY A 511 28.48 -9.62 3.67
N ALA A 512 27.17 -9.80 3.67
CA ALA A 512 26.48 -10.88 4.39
C ALA A 512 26.20 -12.07 3.47
N ASN A 513 26.16 -13.29 4.01
CA ASN A 513 25.58 -14.47 3.33
C ASN A 513 26.19 -14.77 1.97
N GLY A 514 27.52 -14.68 1.87
CA GLY A 514 28.25 -14.92 0.63
C GLY A 514 28.11 -13.82 -0.42
N GLN A 515 27.46 -12.69 -0.10
CA GLN A 515 27.45 -11.52 -0.96
C GLN A 515 28.83 -10.86 -1.00
N GLY A 516 29.25 -10.44 -2.19
CA GLY A 516 30.53 -9.79 -2.40
C GLY A 516 31.11 -10.13 -3.77
N GLY A 517 32.34 -9.67 -4.01
CA GLY A 517 33.02 -9.89 -5.28
C GLY A 517 34.48 -9.44 -5.24
N VAL A 518 35.16 -9.69 -6.37
CA VAL A 518 36.53 -9.22 -6.59
C VAL A 518 36.56 -8.28 -7.78
N TRP A 519 36.95 -7.03 -7.57
CA TRP A 519 37.05 -6.01 -8.62
C TRP A 519 38.51 -5.80 -9.02
N THR A 520 38.77 -5.68 -10.31
CA THR A 520 40.10 -5.38 -10.84
C THR A 520 40.15 -3.93 -11.30
N VAL A 521 41.10 -3.18 -10.73
CA VAL A 521 41.30 -1.76 -10.96
C VAL A 521 42.68 -1.55 -11.58
N GLY A 522 42.72 -0.72 -12.62
CA GLY A 522 43.95 -0.34 -13.32
C GLY A 522 44.81 0.62 -12.50
N ALA A 523 46.00 0.92 -13.02
CA ALA A 523 46.89 1.92 -12.43
C ALA A 523 46.32 3.34 -12.47
N ASP A 524 45.32 3.59 -13.32
CA ASP A 524 44.57 4.84 -13.43
C ASP A 524 43.38 4.91 -12.46
N LEU A 525 43.27 3.96 -11.52
CA LEU A 525 42.14 3.80 -10.60
C LEU A 525 40.78 3.64 -11.32
N GLN A 526 40.79 3.24 -12.59
CA GLN A 526 39.60 2.91 -13.34
C GLN A 526 39.39 1.38 -13.38
N PRO A 527 38.13 0.91 -13.37
CA PRO A 527 37.85 -0.50 -13.51
C PRO A 527 38.30 -1.02 -14.88
N THR A 528 39.07 -2.10 -14.91
CA THR A 528 39.50 -2.75 -16.17
C THR A 528 38.45 -3.77 -16.61
N GLY A 529 38.06 -3.72 -17.89
CA GLY A 529 36.88 -4.39 -18.46
C GLY A 529 36.76 -5.91 -18.29
N ASP A 530 36.30 -6.30 -17.10
CA ASP A 530 35.42 -7.44 -16.76
C ASP A 530 34.96 -7.22 -15.30
N VAL A 531 33.96 -6.36 -15.13
CA VAL A 531 33.55 -5.79 -13.84
C VAL A 531 32.39 -6.58 -13.24
N ILE A 532 32.55 -7.89 -13.06
CA ILE A 532 31.88 -8.71 -12.04
C ILE A 532 32.83 -9.89 -11.79
N GLY A 533 33.75 -9.75 -10.83
CA GLY A 533 34.51 -10.91 -10.39
C GLY A 533 33.62 -11.70 -9.44
N ASP A 534 32.95 -12.72 -9.98
CA ASP A 534 32.22 -13.70 -9.18
C ASP A 534 33.11 -14.16 -8.03
N LEU A 535 32.57 -14.09 -6.81
CA LEU A 535 33.23 -14.61 -5.63
C LEU A 535 33.47 -16.11 -5.82
N SER A 536 34.60 -16.64 -5.34
CA SER A 536 34.83 -18.08 -5.44
C SER A 536 33.79 -18.84 -4.63
N ALA A 537 33.30 -19.96 -5.20
CA ALA A 537 32.27 -20.80 -4.58
C ALA A 537 32.63 -21.20 -3.14
N GLY A 538 33.92 -21.41 -2.85
CA GLY A 538 34.38 -21.73 -1.50
C GLY A 538 34.11 -20.63 -0.47
N ILE A 539 34.25 -19.35 -0.83
CA ILE A 539 33.98 -18.23 0.08
C ILE A 539 32.47 -17.96 0.15
N SER A 540 31.78 -17.94 -0.99
CA SER A 540 30.33 -17.70 -1.01
C SER A 540 29.58 -18.76 -0.20
N ASP A 541 29.87 -20.05 -0.46
CA ASP A 541 29.15 -21.17 0.16
C ASP A 541 29.43 -21.23 1.66
N ALA A 542 30.67 -20.96 2.10
CA ALA A 542 31.02 -20.98 3.52
C ALA A 542 30.30 -19.88 4.32
N LEU A 543 30.11 -18.69 3.72
CA LEU A 543 29.40 -17.58 4.35
C LEU A 543 27.88 -17.77 4.28
N ASP A 544 27.35 -18.35 3.19
CA ASP A 544 25.92 -18.62 3.01
C ASP A 544 25.44 -19.76 3.92
N GLU A 545 26.17 -20.89 4.00
CA GLU A 545 25.82 -22.04 4.85
C GLU A 545 25.66 -21.65 6.33
N THR A 546 26.42 -20.64 6.77
CA THR A 546 26.41 -20.18 8.16
C THR A 546 25.59 -18.90 8.39
N ASN A 547 25.02 -18.30 7.34
CA ASN A 547 24.31 -17.02 7.38
C ASN A 547 25.13 -15.97 8.17
N ALA A 548 26.40 -15.81 7.75
CA ALA A 548 27.42 -15.04 8.45
C ALA A 548 27.69 -13.69 7.78
N THR A 549 27.92 -12.66 8.60
CA THR A 549 28.29 -11.31 8.17
C THR A 549 29.79 -11.08 8.36
N VAL A 550 30.46 -10.56 7.34
CA VAL A 550 31.90 -10.30 7.42
C VAL A 550 32.16 -9.06 8.29
N THR A 551 33.09 -9.19 9.25
CA THR A 551 33.45 -8.14 10.21
C THR A 551 34.89 -7.69 10.10
N ALA A 552 35.78 -8.53 9.55
CA ALA A 552 37.18 -8.20 9.33
C ALA A 552 37.80 -9.01 8.19
N LEU A 553 38.69 -8.39 7.43
CA LEU A 553 39.52 -9.04 6.42
C LEU A 553 40.98 -8.71 6.68
N ALA A 554 41.86 -9.71 6.64
CA ALA A 554 43.28 -9.51 6.84
C ALA A 554 44.13 -10.53 6.08
N HIS A 555 45.29 -10.08 5.60
CA HIS A 555 46.32 -10.96 5.08
C HIS A 555 47.35 -11.31 6.14
N ALA A 556 47.78 -12.56 6.16
CA ALA A 556 48.97 -12.97 6.91
C ALA A 556 49.77 -14.01 6.12
N PRO A 557 51.10 -14.12 6.36
CA PRO A 557 51.90 -15.20 5.79
C PRO A 557 51.43 -16.53 6.39
N GLY A 558 51.01 -17.46 5.54
CA GLY A 558 50.62 -18.81 5.93
C GLY A 558 51.80 -19.63 6.47
N VAL A 559 51.50 -20.83 6.98
CA VAL A 559 52.49 -21.73 7.62
C VAL A 559 53.63 -22.12 6.65
N ASP A 560 53.36 -22.15 5.34
CA ASP A 560 54.32 -22.47 4.29
C ASP A 560 54.83 -21.23 3.52
N GLY A 561 54.51 -20.02 3.98
CA GLY A 561 54.89 -18.75 3.33
C GLY A 561 53.97 -18.32 2.17
N ILE A 562 52.92 -19.09 1.88
CA ILE A 562 51.88 -18.73 0.91
C ILE A 562 50.99 -17.64 1.53
N PRO A 563 50.65 -16.55 0.82
CA PRO A 563 49.72 -15.53 1.31
C PRO A 563 48.35 -16.14 1.64
N THR A 564 47.90 -15.94 2.87
CA THR A 564 46.61 -16.46 3.37
C THR A 564 45.68 -15.29 3.71
N LEU A 565 44.42 -15.43 3.34
CA LEU A 565 43.34 -14.50 3.68
C LEU A 565 42.55 -15.04 4.89
N PHE A 566 42.41 -14.20 5.90
CA PHE A 566 41.59 -14.44 7.08
C PHE A 566 40.31 -13.62 6.99
N VAL A 567 39.17 -14.32 7.02
CA VAL A 567 37.82 -13.74 6.96
C VAL A 567 37.15 -13.91 8.31
N GLY A 568 37.15 -12.83 9.11
CA GLY A 568 36.44 -12.78 10.38
C GLY A 568 34.97 -12.47 10.15
N THR A 569 34.09 -13.23 10.80
CA THR A 569 32.64 -13.06 10.72
C THR A 569 32.01 -12.95 12.12
N ASP A 570 30.75 -12.57 12.19
CA ASP A 570 29.95 -12.64 13.43
C ASP A 570 29.78 -14.08 13.97
N ARG A 571 30.02 -15.10 13.14
CA ARG A 571 29.89 -16.52 13.49
C ARG A 571 31.23 -17.25 13.70
N GLY A 572 32.35 -16.67 13.30
CA GLY A 572 33.65 -17.32 13.43
C GLY A 572 34.73 -16.75 12.54
N LEU A 573 35.67 -17.61 12.14
CA LEU A 573 36.81 -17.27 11.32
C LEU A 573 36.94 -18.31 10.22
N VAL A 574 37.00 -17.85 8.97
CA VAL A 574 37.26 -18.69 7.80
C VAL A 574 38.61 -18.30 7.21
N VAL A 575 39.36 -19.27 6.69
CA VAL A 575 40.73 -19.09 6.22
C VAL A 575 40.84 -19.65 4.81
N PHE A 576 41.35 -18.85 3.88
CA PHE A 576 41.50 -19.21 2.47
C PHE A 576 42.90 -18.85 1.98
N GLU A 577 43.39 -19.52 0.94
CA GLU A 577 44.56 -19.03 0.23
C GLU A 577 44.20 -17.76 -0.55
N THR A 578 45.05 -16.72 -0.53
CA THR A 578 44.72 -15.44 -1.17
C THR A 578 44.40 -15.59 -2.67
N ALA A 579 45.05 -16.53 -3.36
CA ALA A 579 44.81 -16.80 -4.77
C ALA A 579 43.43 -17.45 -5.05
N SER A 580 42.88 -18.22 -4.09
CA SER A 580 41.59 -18.90 -4.26
C SER A 580 40.40 -17.98 -4.06
N ALA A 581 40.60 -16.73 -3.62
CA ALA A 581 39.52 -15.74 -3.48
C ALA A 581 38.96 -15.29 -4.84
N ARG A 582 39.75 -15.41 -5.92
CA ARG A 582 39.38 -14.99 -7.28
C ARG A 582 39.01 -16.16 -8.22
N ASP A 583 39.57 -17.34 -8.01
CA ASP A 583 39.49 -18.43 -8.98
C ASP A 583 38.33 -19.39 -8.67
N LEU A 584 37.31 -19.40 -9.55
CA LEU A 584 36.16 -20.31 -9.47
C LEU A 584 36.53 -21.81 -9.55
N SER A 585 37.74 -22.14 -10.02
CA SER A 585 38.20 -23.52 -10.17
C SER A 585 39.05 -24.03 -9.00
N LEU A 586 39.46 -23.16 -8.09
CA LEU A 586 40.21 -23.51 -6.90
C LEU A 586 39.25 -23.63 -5.72
N ASN A 587 38.97 -24.87 -5.31
CA ASN A 587 38.36 -25.12 -4.00
C ASN A 587 39.40 -24.77 -2.94
N GLY A 588 39.27 -23.58 -2.36
CA GLY A 588 40.07 -23.11 -1.23
C GLY A 588 39.87 -23.95 0.03
#